data_AF-A0A845PWA8-F1
#
_entry.id   AF-A0A845PWA8-F1
#
_cell.length_a   1.000
_cell.length_b   1.000
_cell.length_c   1.000
_cell.angle_alpha   90.00
_cell.angle_beta   90.00
_cell.angle_gamma   90.00
#
_symmetry.space_group_name_H-M   'P 1'
#
loop_
_entity.id
_entity.type
_entity.pdbx_description
1 polymer ?
#
loop_
_entity_poly.entity_id
_entity_poly.type
_entity_poly.pdbx_seq_one_letter_code
_entity_poly.pdbx_strand_id
1 'polypeptide(L)'
;MKKVSLSTSILNSRFKRNRTWVLKAIDSFEGKNITITLEREKSKRSLQQNKYYWGVVIPLLKKGLLDATGEIYNSEEIHYQLLLPKFGRSTEIVNKNTGEVTLINIGSSEMSKTEFADYINEIQRFGAEFLQIDIPSPGEELQLFK
;
A
#
# COMPACT_ATOMS: atom_id res chain seq x y z
N MET A 1 1.40 17.97 -23.03
CA MET A 1 2.68 17.24 -23.24
C MET A 1 2.44 15.76 -22.98
N LYS A 2 2.83 14.86 -23.91
CA LYS A 2 2.72 13.40 -23.67
C LYS A 2 3.81 12.99 -22.67
N LYS A 3 3.42 12.43 -21.52
CA LYS A 3 4.33 11.89 -20.51
C LYS A 3 4.21 10.37 -20.53
N VAL A 4 5.33 9.67 -20.72
CA VAL A 4 5.41 8.21 -20.66
C VAL A 4 6.23 7.83 -19.44
N SER A 5 5.62 7.12 -18.49
CA SER A 5 6.28 6.63 -17.27
C SER A 5 6.39 5.12 -17.34
N LEU A 6 7.61 4.58 -17.22
CA LEU A 6 7.89 3.14 -17.28
C LEU A 6 8.79 2.74 -16.12
N SER A 7 8.41 1.71 -15.37
CA SER A 7 9.29 1.09 -14.38
C SER A 7 10.26 0.11 -15.05
N THR A 8 11.56 0.30 -14.81
CA THR A 8 12.63 -0.57 -15.31
C THR A 8 13.71 -0.74 -14.25
N SER A 9 14.40 -1.88 -14.26
CA SER A 9 15.58 -2.13 -13.43
C SER A 9 16.84 -2.07 -14.29
N ILE A 10 17.92 -1.50 -13.74
CA ILE A 10 19.21 -1.38 -14.42
C ILE A 10 20.17 -2.42 -13.83
N LEU A 11 20.83 -3.19 -14.69
CA LEU A 11 21.90 -4.13 -14.31
C LEU A 11 23.00 -4.07 -15.37
N ASN A 12 24.27 -3.98 -14.94
CA ASN A 12 25.44 -3.88 -15.83
C ASN A 12 25.29 -2.75 -16.87
N SER A 13 24.85 -1.58 -16.42
CA SER A 13 24.59 -0.40 -17.27
C SER A 13 23.57 -0.62 -18.39
N ARG A 14 22.70 -1.63 -18.27
CA ARG A 14 21.64 -1.94 -19.24
C ARG A 14 20.27 -2.02 -18.57
N PHE A 15 19.21 -1.65 -19.29
CA PHE A 15 17.84 -1.92 -18.87
C PHE A 15 17.58 -3.44 -18.86
N LYS A 16 17.43 -4.01 -17.67
CA LYS A 16 17.14 -5.44 -17.44
C LYS A 16 15.67 -5.77 -17.65
N ARG A 17 14.76 -4.88 -17.20
CA ARG A 17 13.30 -5.06 -17.30
C ARG A 17 12.71 -4.14 -18.37
N ASN A 18 11.70 -4.61 -19.11
CA ASN A 18 10.92 -3.79 -20.04
C ASN A 18 11.73 -3.07 -21.14
N ARG A 19 12.92 -3.56 -21.50
CA ARG A 19 13.83 -2.91 -22.48
C ARG A 19 13.12 -2.57 -23.79
N THR A 20 12.32 -3.48 -24.33
CA THR A 20 11.58 -3.27 -25.59
C THR A 20 10.63 -2.07 -25.52
N TRP A 21 9.96 -1.89 -24.39
CA TRP A 21 9.03 -0.78 -24.18
C TRP A 21 9.76 0.54 -23.96
N VAL A 22 10.92 0.52 -23.29
CA VAL A 22 11.77 1.70 -23.16
C VAL A 22 12.26 2.19 -24.52
N LEU A 23 12.70 1.27 -25.39
CA LEU A 23 13.14 1.61 -26.75
C LEU A 23 11.99 2.20 -27.59
N LYS A 24 10.82 1.56 -27.60
CA LYS A 24 9.64 2.10 -28.28
C LYS A 24 9.23 3.48 -27.75
N ALA A 25 9.37 3.72 -26.45
CA ALA A 25 9.09 5.03 -25.87
C ALA A 25 10.08 6.07 -26.41
N ILE A 26 11.38 5.76 -26.47
CA ILE A 26 12.41 6.63 -27.04
C ILE A 26 12.10 6.93 -28.52
N ASP A 27 11.79 5.90 -29.32
CA ASP A 27 11.45 6.07 -30.74
C ASP A 27 10.26 7.03 -30.93
N SER A 28 9.26 6.99 -30.04
CA SER A 28 8.09 7.88 -30.11
C SER A 28 8.41 9.38 -29.90
N PHE A 29 9.61 9.69 -29.41
CA PHE A 29 10.10 11.05 -29.21
C PHE A 29 11.24 11.42 -30.17
N GLU A 30 11.46 10.66 -31.24
CA GLU A 30 12.43 11.01 -32.28
C GLU A 30 12.21 12.45 -32.80
N GLY A 31 13.31 13.19 -32.97
CA GLY A 31 13.30 14.59 -33.40
C GLY A 31 12.85 15.61 -32.34
N LYS A 32 12.70 15.23 -31.07
CA LYS A 32 12.27 16.13 -29.99
C LYS A 32 13.31 16.20 -28.87
N ASN A 33 13.40 17.36 -28.23
CA ASN A 33 14.15 17.51 -26.99
C ASN A 33 13.37 16.84 -25.84
N ILE A 34 14.01 15.87 -25.17
CA ILE A 34 13.40 15.13 -24.05
C ILE A 34 14.19 15.34 -22.75
N THR A 35 13.48 15.31 -21.63
CA THR A 35 14.07 15.23 -20.29
C THR A 35 13.88 13.82 -19.75
N ILE A 36 14.98 13.17 -19.35
CA ILE A 36 14.95 11.84 -18.73
C ILE A 36 15.10 12.00 -17.22
N THR A 37 14.14 11.50 -16.46
CA THR A 37 14.19 11.46 -14.99
C THR A 37 14.37 10.01 -14.54
N LEU A 38 15.49 9.72 -13.89
CA LEU A 38 15.78 8.42 -13.29
C LEU A 38 15.57 8.53 -11.78
N GLU A 39 14.53 7.86 -11.28
CA GLU A 39 14.24 7.78 -9.86
C GLU A 39 14.30 6.33 -9.40
N ARG A 40 14.74 6.12 -8.15
CA ARG A 40 14.67 4.80 -7.54
C ARG A 40 13.20 4.40 -7.48
N GLU A 41 12.86 3.24 -8.05
CA GLU A 41 11.51 2.68 -7.92
C GLU A 41 11.22 2.43 -6.44
N LYS A 42 10.52 3.38 -5.81
CA LYS A 42 9.85 3.15 -4.54
C LYS A 42 8.63 2.33 -4.87
N SER A 43 8.73 1.01 -4.70
CA SER A 43 7.51 0.21 -4.75
C SER A 43 6.62 0.74 -3.61
N LYS A 44 5.45 1.27 -3.95
CA LYS A 44 4.49 1.77 -2.96
C LYS A 44 4.19 0.67 -1.94
N ARG A 45 4.03 -0.59 -2.41
CA ARG A 45 4.05 -1.84 -1.62
C ARG A 45 4.60 -3.00 -2.46
N SER A 46 5.04 -4.11 -1.86
CA SER A 46 5.33 -5.32 -2.63
C SER A 46 4.04 -6.06 -2.97
N LEU A 47 3.99 -6.76 -4.11
CA LEU A 47 2.84 -7.62 -4.46
C LEU A 47 2.54 -8.64 -3.34
N GLN A 48 3.59 -9.09 -2.64
CA GLN A 48 3.49 -10.02 -1.52
C GLN A 48 2.83 -9.38 -0.30
N GLN A 49 3.19 -8.14 0.06
CA GLN A 49 2.53 -7.40 1.15
C GLN A 49 1.05 -7.18 0.87
N ASN A 50 0.69 -6.87 -0.39
CA ASN A 50 -0.71 -6.70 -0.77
C ASN A 50 -1.49 -8.02 -0.70
N LYS A 51 -0.90 -9.13 -1.19
CA LYS A 51 -1.52 -10.46 -1.09
C LYS A 51 -1.71 -10.89 0.37
N TYR A 52 -0.71 -10.66 1.21
CA TYR A 52 -0.79 -10.96 2.64
C TYR A 52 -1.89 -10.14 3.32
N TYR A 53 -1.96 -8.82 3.05
CA TYR A 53 -2.98 -7.96 3.63
C TYR A 53 -4.40 -8.42 3.29
N TRP A 54 -4.70 -8.59 2.00
CA TRP A 54 -6.04 -8.95 1.56
C TRP A 54 -6.38 -10.43 1.75
N GLY A 55 -5.36 -11.31 1.73
CA GLY A 55 -5.54 -12.76 1.80
C GLY A 55 -5.45 -13.35 3.21
N VAL A 56 -4.86 -12.65 4.18
CA VAL A 56 -4.66 -13.14 5.55
C VAL A 56 -5.22 -12.16 6.57
N VAL A 57 -4.72 -10.92 6.58
CA VAL A 57 -5.07 -9.92 7.61
C VAL A 57 -6.57 -9.60 7.60
N ILE A 58 -7.12 -9.20 6.45
CA ILE A 58 -8.53 -8.83 6.34
C ILE A 58 -9.48 -10.00 6.64
N PRO A 59 -9.26 -11.23 6.13
CA PRO A 59 -10.08 -12.38 6.49
C PRO A 59 -10.10 -12.71 7.99
N LEU A 60 -8.95 -12.64 8.66
CA LEU A 60 -8.88 -12.89 10.11
C LEU A 60 -9.62 -11.81 10.90
N LEU A 61 -9.46 -10.54 10.53
CA LEU A 61 -10.22 -9.44 11.14
C LEU A 61 -11.72 -9.59 10.92
N LYS A 62 -12.13 -9.99 9.71
CA LYS A 62 -13.53 -10.24 9.40
C LYS A 62 -14.12 -11.31 10.31
N LYS A 63 -13.38 -12.40 10.54
CA LYS A 63 -13.80 -13.46 11.48
C LYS A 63 -13.85 -12.93 12.92
N GLY A 64 -12.80 -12.26 13.39
CA GLY A 64 -12.75 -11.72 14.75
C GLY A 64 -13.86 -10.69 15.02
N LEU A 65 -14.17 -9.83 14.04
CA LEU A 65 -15.28 -8.88 14.13
C LEU A 65 -16.63 -9.58 14.19
N LEU A 66 -16.85 -10.60 13.35
CA LEU A 66 -18.07 -11.40 13.39
C LEU A 66 -18.24 -12.09 14.76
N ASP A 67 -17.17 -12.68 15.29
CA ASP A 67 -17.19 -13.37 16.58
C ASP A 67 -17.42 -12.38 17.74
N ALA A 68 -16.91 -11.14 17.64
CA ALA A 68 -17.03 -10.12 18.68
C ALA A 68 -18.34 -9.31 18.63
N THR A 69 -18.86 -8.98 17.44
CA THR A 69 -20.02 -8.08 17.27
C THR A 69 -21.27 -8.78 16.74
N GLY A 70 -21.13 -9.97 16.14
CA GLY A 70 -22.21 -10.66 15.43
C GLY A 70 -22.55 -10.07 14.06
N GLU A 71 -21.87 -9.01 13.63
CA GLU A 71 -22.14 -8.32 12.36
C GLU A 71 -21.22 -8.81 11.24
N ILE A 72 -21.77 -8.91 10.03
CA ILE A 72 -21.01 -9.28 8.84
C ILE A 72 -20.54 -8.02 8.14
N TYR A 73 -19.24 -7.78 8.17
CA TYR A 73 -18.59 -6.75 7.38
C TYR A 73 -18.02 -7.30 6.08
N ASN A 74 -18.03 -6.50 5.03
CA ASN A 74 -17.27 -6.78 3.82
C ASN A 74 -15.81 -6.30 3.96
N SER A 75 -14.93 -6.85 3.12
CA SER A 75 -13.48 -6.57 3.21
C SER A 75 -13.13 -5.09 2.98
N GLU A 76 -13.90 -4.40 2.15
CA GLU A 76 -13.70 -2.98 1.85
C GLU A 76 -14.18 -2.10 3.00
N GLU A 77 -15.29 -2.42 3.65
CA GLU A 77 -15.78 -1.75 4.85
C GLU A 77 -14.76 -1.82 5.98
N ILE A 78 -14.22 -3.02 6.24
CA ILE A 78 -13.15 -3.21 7.23
C ILE A 78 -11.96 -2.30 6.85
N HIS A 79 -11.52 -2.31 5.60
CA HIS A 79 -10.37 -1.51 5.18
C HIS A 79 -10.63 0.01 5.29
N TYR A 80 -11.68 0.51 4.64
CA TYR A 80 -11.93 1.93 4.43
C TYR A 80 -12.66 2.61 5.58
N GLN A 81 -13.54 1.90 6.29
CA GLN A 81 -14.39 2.50 7.33
C GLN A 81 -13.87 2.22 8.74
N LEU A 82 -13.20 1.09 8.95
CA LEU A 82 -12.66 0.74 10.27
C LEU A 82 -11.16 1.03 10.38
N LEU A 83 -10.33 0.42 9.53
CA LEU A 83 -8.89 0.41 9.75
C LEU A 83 -8.21 1.69 9.27
N LEU A 84 -8.59 2.24 8.11
CA LEU A 84 -8.00 3.47 7.58
C LEU A 84 -8.24 4.69 8.47
N PRO A 85 -9.45 4.96 8.98
CA PRO A 85 -9.68 6.10 9.86
C PRO A 85 -8.93 5.98 11.19
N LYS A 86 -8.70 4.74 11.66
CA LYS A 86 -8.17 4.45 12.99
C LYS A 86 -6.65 4.36 13.03
N PHE A 87 -6.04 3.78 12.00
CA PHE A 87 -4.60 3.52 11.93
C PHE A 87 -3.93 4.09 10.69
N GLY A 88 -4.70 4.64 9.75
CA GLY A 88 -4.17 5.27 8.54
C GLY A 88 -3.29 6.47 8.86
N ARG A 89 -2.40 6.79 7.92
CA ARG A 89 -1.55 7.99 8.02
C ARG A 89 -2.37 9.21 7.65
N SER A 90 -2.05 10.33 8.26
CA SER A 90 -2.59 11.65 7.90
C SER A 90 -1.50 12.52 7.28
N THR A 91 -1.91 13.41 6.38
CA THR A 91 -1.08 14.49 5.86
C THR A 91 -1.73 15.83 6.19
N GLU A 92 -0.90 16.84 6.39
CA GLU A 92 -1.34 18.21 6.58
C GLU A 92 -1.65 18.86 5.23
N ILE A 93 -2.81 19.50 5.15
CA ILE A 93 -3.16 20.44 4.09
C ILE A 93 -3.25 21.82 4.70
N VAL A 94 -2.46 22.75 4.16
CA VAL A 94 -2.50 24.15 4.55
C VAL A 94 -3.43 24.90 3.60
N ASN A 95 -4.48 25.52 4.15
CA ASN A 95 -5.32 26.44 3.41
C ASN A 95 -4.52 27.72 3.15
N LYS A 96 -4.10 27.94 1.91
CA LYS A 96 -3.26 29.08 1.52
C LYS A 96 -3.91 30.45 1.73
N ASN A 97 -5.23 30.50 1.88
CA ASN A 97 -5.98 31.74 2.05
C ASN A 97 -6.26 32.06 3.53
N THR A 98 -6.50 31.05 4.36
CA THR A 98 -6.81 31.24 5.80
C THR A 98 -5.63 30.93 6.73
N GLY A 99 -4.58 30.27 6.23
CA GLY A 99 -3.46 29.78 7.03
C GLY A 99 -3.79 28.56 7.89
N GLU A 100 -5.02 28.05 7.83
CA GLU A 100 -5.44 26.90 8.65
C GLU A 100 -4.83 25.60 8.14
N VAL A 101 -4.32 24.80 9.08
CA VAL A 101 -3.78 23.47 8.83
C VAL A 101 -4.86 22.44 9.15
N THR A 102 -5.27 21.65 8.17
CA THR A 102 -6.20 20.53 8.34
C THR A 102 -5.47 19.21 8.09
N LEU A 103 -5.63 18.25 8.99
CA LEU A 103 -5.14 16.89 8.81
C LEU A 103 -6.16 16.08 8.01
N ILE A 104 -5.73 15.50 6.89
CA ILE A 104 -6.53 14.55 6.12
C ILE A 104 -5.88 13.17 6.14
N ASN A 105 -6.67 12.12 6.28
CA ASN A 105 -6.15 10.76 6.15
C ASN A 105 -5.76 10.50 4.69
N ILE A 106 -4.51 10.11 4.46
CA ILE A 106 -4.08 9.66 3.15
C ILE A 106 -4.56 8.24 2.91
N GLY A 107 -4.86 7.95 1.64
CA GLY A 107 -5.25 6.62 1.25
C GLY A 107 -4.14 5.62 1.56
N SER A 108 -4.55 4.41 1.91
CA SER A 108 -3.71 3.21 1.86
C SER A 108 -3.35 2.88 0.39
N SER A 109 -3.03 3.82 -0.47
CA SER A 109 -2.28 3.54 -1.71
C SER A 109 -1.10 4.50 -1.85
N GLU A 110 -0.96 5.41 -0.89
CA GLU A 110 0.06 6.43 -0.84
C GLU A 110 1.14 6.13 0.20
N MET A 111 0.85 5.23 1.15
CA MET A 111 1.84 4.69 2.09
C MET A 111 2.95 3.95 1.34
N SER A 112 4.18 4.18 1.77
CA SER A 112 5.35 3.37 1.43
C SER A 112 5.29 1.98 2.06
N LYS A 113 6.21 1.10 1.64
CA LYS A 113 6.36 -0.26 2.17
C LYS A 113 6.52 -0.30 3.69
N THR A 114 7.31 0.61 4.24
CA THR A 114 7.59 0.68 5.67
C THR A 114 6.38 1.20 6.41
N GLU A 115 5.78 2.30 5.94
CA GLU A 115 4.57 2.86 6.56
C GLU A 115 3.41 1.87 6.53
N PHE A 116 3.31 1.05 5.48
CA PHE A 116 2.29 0.01 5.42
C PHE A 116 2.61 -1.19 6.34
N ALA A 117 3.89 -1.50 6.57
CA ALA A 117 4.26 -2.51 7.55
C ALA A 117 3.91 -2.03 8.97
N ASP A 118 4.19 -0.77 9.29
CA ASP A 118 3.78 -0.17 10.56
C ASP A 118 2.25 -0.17 10.72
N TYR A 119 1.53 0.18 9.66
CA TYR A 119 0.06 0.09 9.62
C TYR A 119 -0.46 -1.32 9.94
N ILE A 120 0.15 -2.35 9.34
CA ILE A 120 -0.19 -3.75 9.65
C ILE A 120 0.11 -4.09 11.12
N ASN A 121 1.24 -3.64 11.67
CA ASN A 121 1.60 -3.91 13.06
C ASN A 121 0.57 -3.33 14.05
N GLU A 122 0.03 -2.14 13.79
CA GLU A 122 -1.06 -1.56 14.60
C GLU A 122 -2.34 -2.40 14.50
N ILE A 123 -2.65 -2.90 13.30
CA ILE A 123 -3.79 -3.79 13.09
C ILE A 123 -3.63 -5.13 13.82
N GLN A 124 -2.43 -5.70 13.83
CA GLN A 124 -2.12 -6.93 14.56
C GLN A 124 -2.32 -6.73 16.07
N ARG A 125 -1.79 -5.63 16.63
CA ARG A 125 -2.04 -5.25 18.03
C ARG A 125 -3.53 -5.13 18.33
N PHE A 126 -4.27 -4.42 17.48
CA PHE A 126 -5.72 -4.29 17.62
C PHE A 126 -6.44 -5.64 17.59
N GLY A 127 -6.08 -6.51 16.64
CA GLY A 127 -6.65 -7.85 16.53
C GLY A 127 -6.43 -8.69 17.80
N ALA A 128 -5.20 -8.68 18.33
CA ALA A 128 -4.86 -9.42 19.53
C ALA A 128 -5.57 -8.87 20.78
N GLU A 129 -5.58 -7.56 20.96
CA GLU A 129 -6.13 -6.91 22.16
C GLU A 129 -7.66 -6.91 22.21
N PHE A 130 -8.32 -6.61 21.09
CA PHE A 130 -9.76 -6.33 21.07
C PHE A 130 -10.60 -7.44 20.46
N LEU A 131 -10.03 -8.21 19.53
CA LEU A 131 -10.74 -9.27 18.81
C LEU A 131 -10.27 -10.68 19.21
N GLN A 132 -9.27 -10.79 20.07
CA GLN A 132 -8.66 -12.06 20.49
C GLN A 132 -8.22 -12.93 19.30
N ILE A 133 -7.79 -12.29 18.21
CA ILE A 133 -7.26 -12.98 17.02
C ILE A 133 -5.75 -12.82 16.94
N ASP A 134 -5.06 -13.89 16.55
CA ASP A 134 -3.64 -13.86 16.23
C ASP A 134 -3.46 -13.74 14.71
N ILE A 135 -2.84 -12.65 14.27
CA ILE A 135 -2.58 -12.38 12.86
C ILE A 135 -1.07 -12.59 12.63
N PRO A 136 -0.66 -13.68 11.96
CA PRO A 136 0.73 -14.10 11.89
C PRO A 136 1.56 -13.17 11.01
N SER A 137 2.86 -13.04 11.28
CA SER A 137 3.73 -12.24 10.41
C SER A 137 3.88 -12.86 9.02
N PRO A 138 4.26 -12.08 7.98
CA PRO A 138 4.49 -12.61 6.65
C PRO A 138 5.55 -13.73 6.65
N GLY A 139 5.12 -14.97 6.39
CA GLY A 139 6.01 -16.15 6.34
C GLY A 139 5.95 -17.06 7.57
N GLU A 140 5.21 -16.69 8.60
CA GLU A 140 4.87 -17.58 9.72
C GLU A 140 3.65 -18.44 9.34
N GLU A 141 3.68 -19.73 9.68
CA GLU A 141 2.53 -20.62 9.51
C GLU A 141 1.43 -20.26 10.51
N LEU A 142 0.19 -20.21 10.03
CA LEU A 142 -1.00 -20.14 10.88
C LEU A 142 -1.07 -21.40 11.74
N GLN A 143 -0.76 -21.30 13.03
CA GLN A 143 -1.11 -22.35 13.97
C GLN A 143 -2.62 -22.28 14.22
N LEU A 144 -3.37 -23.04 13.42
CA LEU A 144 -4.78 -23.32 13.69
C LEU A 144 -4.84 -24.21 14.93
N PHE A 145 -5.02 -23.61 16.10
CA PHE A 145 -5.44 -24.35 17.28
C PHE A 145 -6.84 -24.92 17.00
N LYS A 146 -6.93 -26.25 16.95
CA LYS A 146 -8.16 -27.03 16.82
C LYS A 146 -8.94 -27.06 18.13
#